data_AF-A0A5B7BKH8-F1
#
_entry.id   AF-A0A5B7BKH8-F1
#
_cell.length_a   1.000
_cell.length_b   1.000
_cell.length_c   1.000
_cell.angle_alpha   90.00
_cell.angle_beta   90.00
_cell.angle_gamma   90.00
#
_symmetry.space_group_name_H-M   'P 1'
#
loop_
_entity.id
_entity.type
_entity.pdbx_description
1 polymer ?
#
loop_
_entity_poly.entity_id
_entity_poly.type
_entity_poly.pdbx_seq_one_letter_code
_entity_poly.pdbx_strand_id
1 'polypeptide(L)'
;NFDSPLNAVNLYNFNPGHEYADAVTELLGSCHGVCLCRYRRLKSEEASMGFFEPIFLLNPSTRKHQVLPLAQSIITTQLRGKPQLTVYGFGFDLVHQDYKVFMVVQFLGEDWHSFWKVLVYSLKLNFG
;
A
#
# COMPACT_ATOMS: atom_id res chain seq x y z
N ASN A 1 20.71 -20.67 -2.17
CA ASN A 1 20.13 -21.49 -3.25
C ASN A 1 18.64 -21.20 -3.31
N PHE A 2 18.20 -20.41 -4.29
CA PHE A 2 16.78 -20.07 -4.50
C PHE A 2 16.03 -21.16 -5.29
N ASP A 3 16.72 -22.27 -5.59
CA ASP A 3 16.32 -23.25 -6.61
C ASP A 3 15.25 -24.26 -6.18
N SER A 4 14.68 -24.16 -4.97
CA SER A 4 13.65 -25.10 -4.53
C SER A 4 12.41 -24.41 -3.98
N PRO A 5 11.22 -24.65 -4.58
CA PRO A 5 9.95 -24.21 -3.99
C PRO A 5 9.65 -24.91 -2.66
N LEU A 6 10.42 -25.94 -2.27
CA LEU A 6 10.32 -26.59 -0.96
C LEU A 6 10.80 -25.70 0.19
N ASN A 7 11.59 -24.65 -0.10
CA ASN A 7 11.97 -23.64 0.90
C ASN A 7 10.92 -22.52 1.01
N ALA A 8 9.84 -22.55 0.21
CA ALA A 8 8.75 -21.61 0.34
C ALA A 8 7.92 -21.98 1.58
N VAL A 9 8.01 -21.14 2.61
CA VAL A 9 7.15 -21.27 3.79
C VAL A 9 5.84 -20.55 3.51
N ASN A 10 4.71 -21.26 3.61
CA ASN A 10 3.42 -20.60 3.67
C ASN A 10 3.32 -19.86 5.01
N LEU A 11 3.47 -18.53 4.95
CA LEU A 11 3.56 -17.71 6.15
C LEU A 11 2.19 -17.28 6.69
N TYR A 12 1.07 -17.47 5.98
CA TYR A 12 -0.34 -17.40 6.44
C TYR A 12 -1.35 -17.28 5.27
N ASN A 13 -2.60 -17.70 5.52
CA ASN A 13 -3.79 -17.14 4.85
C ASN A 13 -4.12 -15.80 5.50
N PHE A 14 -3.45 -14.75 5.06
CA PHE A 14 -3.63 -13.42 5.63
C PHE A 14 -4.99 -12.85 5.21
N ASN A 15 -5.99 -13.04 6.09
CA ASN A 15 -7.29 -12.36 6.02
C ASN A 15 -7.33 -11.31 7.13
N PRO A 16 -7.15 -10.02 6.82
CA PRO A 16 -6.98 -8.95 7.81
C PRO A 16 -8.28 -8.54 8.53
N GLY A 17 -9.33 -9.37 8.49
CA GLY A 17 -10.63 -9.01 9.04
C GLY A 17 -11.43 -8.05 8.16
N HIS A 18 -11.09 -7.90 6.88
CA HIS A 18 -11.97 -7.22 5.92
C HIS A 18 -12.97 -8.24 5.34
N GLU A 19 -14.27 -7.96 5.50
CA GLU A 19 -15.42 -8.81 5.11
C GLU A 19 -15.56 -9.09 3.60
N TYR A 20 -14.58 -8.76 2.78
CA TYR A 20 -14.67 -8.89 1.33
C TYR A 20 -14.11 -10.23 0.90
N ALA A 21 -15.01 -11.18 0.65
CA ALA A 21 -14.70 -12.52 0.17
C ALA A 21 -13.93 -12.56 -1.17
N ASP A 22 -13.81 -11.42 -1.86
CA ASP A 22 -13.18 -11.25 -3.17
C ASP A 22 -11.94 -10.32 -3.15
N ALA A 23 -11.32 -10.09 -2.00
CA ALA A 23 -10.08 -9.32 -1.90
C ALA A 23 -8.82 -10.18 -2.01
N VAL A 24 -7.79 -9.66 -2.67
CA VAL A 24 -6.43 -10.25 -2.71
C VAL A 24 -5.41 -9.32 -2.08
N THR A 25 -4.37 -9.89 -1.48
CA THR A 25 -3.22 -9.10 -1.04
C THR A 25 -2.25 -8.94 -2.20
N GLU A 26 -1.90 -7.70 -2.52
CA GLU A 26 -0.89 -7.38 -3.52
C GLU A 26 0.35 -6.80 -2.87
N LEU A 27 1.53 -7.30 -3.26
CA LEU A 27 2.83 -6.80 -2.83
C LEU A 27 3.19 -5.56 -3.66
N LEU A 28 3.39 -4.43 -2.98
CA LEU A 28 3.77 -3.16 -3.58
C LEU A 28 5.29 -2.92 -3.56
N GLY A 29 5.99 -3.56 -2.63
CA GLY A 29 7.44 -3.48 -2.51
C GLY A 29 7.94 -4.14 -1.24
N SER A 30 9.26 -4.30 -1.13
CA SER A 30 9.90 -4.83 0.09
C SER A 30 11.17 -4.06 0.41
N CYS A 31 11.48 -3.94 1.69
CA CYS A 31 12.70 -3.31 2.20
C CYS A 31 13.09 -3.98 3.52
N HIS A 32 14.32 -4.48 3.61
CA HIS A 32 14.87 -5.13 4.82
C HIS A 32 13.94 -6.22 5.44
N GLY A 33 13.32 -7.04 4.59
CA GLY A 33 12.43 -8.12 5.06
C GLY A 33 11.04 -7.66 5.50
N VAL A 34 10.74 -6.36 5.44
CA VAL A 34 9.39 -5.81 5.59
C VAL A 34 8.78 -5.63 4.21
N CYS A 35 7.50 -5.97 4.06
CA CYS A 35 6.73 -5.84 2.83
C CYS A 35 5.71 -4.71 2.95
N LEU A 36 5.59 -3.88 1.93
CA LEU A 36 4.46 -2.98 1.73
C LEU A 36 3.42 -3.70 0.88
N CYS A 37 2.17 -3.74 1.35
CA CYS A 37 1.09 -4.47 0.70
C CYS A 37 -0.18 -3.62 0.61
N ARG A 38 -1.06 -3.95 -0.34
CA ARG A 38 -2.44 -3.42 -0.42
C ARG A 38 -3.46 -4.53 -0.51
N TYR A 39 -4.70 -4.27 -0.06
CA TYR A 39 -5.83 -5.16 -0.35
C TYR A 39 -6.53 -4.73 -1.62
N ARG A 40 -6.38 -5.51 -2.69
CA ARG A 40 -7.05 -5.25 -3.94
C ARG A 40 -8.39 -5.98 -4.03
N ARG A 41 -9.50 -5.27 -4.21
CA ARG A 41 -10.79 -5.92 -4.52
C ARG A 41 -10.80 -6.41 -5.96
N LEU A 42 -11.31 -7.61 -6.19
CA LEU A 42 -11.38 -8.19 -7.54
C LEU A 42 -12.66 -7.78 -8.29
N LYS A 43 -13.78 -7.53 -7.60
CA LYS A 43 -15.03 -7.07 -8.19
C LYS A 43 -15.33 -5.66 -7.69
N SER A 44 -15.19 -4.65 -8.54
CA SER A 44 -15.48 -3.28 -8.11
C SER A 44 -16.05 -2.43 -9.24
N GLU A 45 -17.36 -2.51 -9.43
CA GLU A 45 -18.12 -1.38 -10.02
C GLU A 45 -18.01 -0.12 -9.11
N GLU A 46 -17.80 -0.34 -7.80
CA GLU A 46 -17.56 0.69 -6.77
C GLU A 46 -16.11 1.23 -6.71
N ALA A 47 -15.13 0.69 -7.46
CA ALA A 47 -13.80 1.33 -7.58
C ALA A 47 -13.89 2.73 -8.22
N SER A 48 -15.07 3.05 -8.76
CA SER A 48 -15.46 4.37 -9.23
C SER A 48 -15.59 5.41 -8.12
N MET A 49 -15.75 5.01 -6.86
CA MET A 49 -16.00 5.90 -5.71
C MET A 49 -14.73 6.23 -4.90
N GLY A 50 -13.58 6.48 -5.54
CA GLY A 50 -12.46 7.23 -4.93
C GLY A 50 -11.87 6.69 -3.61
N PHE A 51 -12.27 5.51 -3.13
CA PHE A 51 -11.75 4.91 -1.93
C PHE A 51 -10.41 4.26 -2.25
N PHE A 52 -9.35 4.74 -1.60
CA PHE A 52 -8.06 4.08 -1.66
C PHE A 52 -8.12 2.81 -0.83
N GLU A 53 -7.73 1.71 -1.46
CA GLU A 53 -7.54 0.43 -0.80
C GLU A 53 -6.56 0.57 0.37
N PRO A 54 -6.80 -0.08 1.53
CA PRO A 54 -5.90 0.05 2.66
C PRO A 54 -4.51 -0.48 2.32
N ILE A 55 -3.50 0.31 2.69
CA ILE A 55 -2.09 -0.04 2.57
C ILE A 55 -1.61 -0.45 3.95
N PHE A 56 -0.80 -1.50 4.02
CA PHE A 56 -0.27 -2.00 5.28
C PHE A 56 1.16 -2.50 5.11
N LEU A 57 1.90 -2.50 6.21
CA LEU A 57 3.17 -3.21 6.31
C LEU A 57 2.94 -4.62 6.82
N LEU A 58 3.72 -5.56 6.31
CA LEU A 58 3.80 -6.93 6.77
C LEU A 58 5.26 -7.28 7.06
N ASN A 59 5.55 -7.76 8.28
CA ASN A 59 6.81 -8.43 8.59
C ASN A 59 6.54 -9.94 8.54
N PRO A 60 6.96 -10.64 7.47
CA PRO A 60 6.66 -12.06 7.30
C PRO A 60 7.35 -12.94 8.36
N SER A 61 8.52 -12.51 8.86
CA SER A 61 9.27 -13.23 9.89
C SER A 61 8.57 -13.22 11.26
N THR A 62 7.89 -12.13 11.60
CA THR A 62 7.16 -11.99 12.87
C THR A 62 5.65 -12.20 12.72
N ARG A 63 5.15 -12.27 11.48
CA ARG A 63 3.72 -12.32 11.11
C ARG A 63 2.89 -11.15 11.64
N LYS A 64 3.56 -10.06 12.05
CA LYS A 64 2.92 -8.81 12.45
C LYS A 64 2.61 -7.98 11.21
N HIS A 65 1.48 -7.30 11.23
CA HIS A 65 1.11 -6.32 10.21
C HIS A 65 0.64 -5.02 10.86
N GLN A 66 0.78 -3.92 10.13
CA GLN A 66 0.29 -2.61 10.55
C GLN A 66 -0.34 -1.89 9.36
N VAL A 67 -1.64 -1.59 9.46
CA VAL A 67 -2.33 -0.75 8.48
C VAL A 67 -1.83 0.68 8.62
N LEU A 68 -1.47 1.29 7.49
CA LEU A 68 -1.01 2.66 7.45
C LEU A 68 -2.21 3.62 7.35
N PRO A 69 -2.21 4.74 8.08
CA PRO A 69 -3.29 5.74 8.03
C PRO A 69 -3.33 6.54 6.70
N LEU A 70 -2.52 6.12 5.71
CA LEU A 70 -2.38 6.75 4.40
C LEU A 70 -3.71 6.86 3.63
N ALA A 71 -4.53 5.80 3.63
CA ALA A 71 -5.78 5.77 2.87
C ALA A 71 -6.77 6.86 3.31
N GLN A 72 -6.82 7.18 4.60
CA GLN A 72 -7.77 8.16 5.15
C GLN A 72 -7.33 9.61 4.87
N SER A 73 -6.03 9.85 4.73
CA SER A 73 -5.47 11.17 4.45
C SER A 73 -5.69 11.65 3.01
N ILE A 74 -5.77 10.74 2.04
CA ILE A 74 -6.00 11.12 0.63
C ILE A 74 -7.49 11.43 0.41
N ILE A 75 -8.38 10.63 1.00
CA ILE A 75 -9.85 10.79 0.95
C ILE A 75 -10.28 12.18 1.44
N THR A 76 -9.55 12.76 2.40
CA THR A 76 -9.87 14.06 2.99
C THR A 76 -9.25 15.25 2.25
N THR A 77 -8.35 15.04 1.29
CA THR A 77 -7.82 16.15 0.50
C THR A 77 -8.80 16.50 -0.62
N GLN A 78 -9.23 17.77 -0.60
CA GLN A 78 -10.12 18.47 -1.53
C GLN A 78 -9.61 18.48 -2.99
N LEU A 79 -9.29 17.32 -3.56
CA LEU A 79 -8.69 17.20 -4.88
C LEU A 79 -9.82 17.13 -5.91
N ARG A 80 -9.92 18.18 -6.72
CA ARG A 80 -10.78 18.22 -7.92
C ARG A 80 -10.23 17.23 -8.94
N GLY A 81 -10.72 15.99 -8.92
CA GLY A 81 -10.38 15.01 -9.94
C GLY A 81 -10.44 13.56 -9.48
N LYS A 82 -10.68 12.65 -10.42
CA LYS A 82 -10.72 11.21 -10.16
C LYS A 82 -9.29 10.65 -10.18
N PRO A 83 -8.84 9.89 -9.16
CA PRO A 83 -7.56 9.20 -9.23
C PRO A 83 -7.58 8.17 -10.37
N GLN A 84 -6.57 8.18 -11.22
CA GLN A 84 -6.45 7.26 -12.36
C GLN A 84 -5.36 6.22 -12.18
N LEU A 85 -4.22 6.64 -11.63
CA LEU A 85 -3.06 5.79 -11.44
C LEU A 85 -2.44 6.11 -10.09
N THR A 86 -2.04 5.06 -9.37
CA THR A 86 -1.25 5.20 -8.15
C THR A 86 -0.05 4.28 -8.23
N VAL A 87 1.14 4.86 -8.12
CA VAL A 87 2.41 4.15 -8.01
C VAL A 87 2.90 4.29 -6.58
N TYR A 88 3.40 3.20 -6.02
CA TYR A 88 3.97 3.16 -4.68
C TYR A 88 5.45 2.86 -4.75
N GLY A 89 6.15 3.25 -3.70
CA GLY A 89 7.32 2.48 -3.31
C GLY A 89 7.69 2.69 -1.86
N PHE A 90 8.61 1.84 -1.44
CA PHE A 90 8.92 1.58 -0.05
C PHE A 90 10.43 1.47 0.10
N GLY A 91 10.99 2.24 1.03
CA GLY A 91 12.43 2.28 1.22
C GLY A 91 12.83 2.69 2.63
N PHE A 92 14.10 2.51 2.92
CA PHE A 92 14.71 2.91 4.17
C PHE A 92 15.57 4.15 3.94
N ASP A 93 15.26 5.23 4.64
CA ASP A 93 16.08 6.44 4.68
C ASP A 93 17.17 6.25 5.73
N LEU A 94 18.39 5.99 5.28
CA LEU A 94 19.53 5.74 6.16
C LEU A 94 19.87 6.96 7.05
N VAL A 95 19.68 8.17 6.54
CA VAL A 95 20.05 9.41 7.26
C VAL A 95 19.11 9.63 8.44
N HIS A 96 17.82 9.39 8.22
CA HIS A 96 16.79 9.58 9.25
C HIS A 96 16.45 8.30 10.01
N GLN A 97 17.08 7.17 9.66
CA GLN A 97 16.82 5.83 10.18
C GLN A 97 15.32 5.48 10.19
N ASP A 98 14.63 5.81 9.10
CA ASP A 98 13.19 5.70 9.00
C ASP A 98 12.76 4.99 7.72
N TYR A 99 11.74 4.15 7.84
CA TYR A 99 11.07 3.64 6.65
C TYR A 99 10.16 4.71 6.09
N LYS A 100 10.19 4.85 4.77
CA LYS A 100 9.35 5.79 4.04
C LYS A 100 8.56 5.06 2.98
N VAL A 101 7.28 5.43 2.89
CA VAL A 101 6.41 5.04 1.78
C VAL A 101 6.21 6.27 0.93
N PHE A 102 6.57 6.18 -0.34
CA PHE A 102 6.23 7.20 -1.32
C PHE A 102 5.07 6.73 -2.16
N MET A 103 4.24 7.68 -2.58
CA MET A 103 3.08 7.43 -3.41
C MET A 103 2.98 8.57 -4.42
N VAL A 104 2.82 8.19 -5.68
CA VAL A 104 2.62 9.10 -6.80
C VAL A 104 1.23 8.83 -7.34
N VAL A 105 0.33 9.81 -7.22
CA VAL A 105 -1.06 9.69 -7.67
C VAL A 105 -1.27 10.61 -8.86
N GLN A 106 -1.75 10.05 -9.97
CA GLN A 106 -2.27 10.80 -11.11
C GLN A 106 -3.77 11.06 -10.90
N PHE A 107 -4.17 12.31 -11.04
CA PHE A 107 -5.56 12.74 -11.04
C PHE A 107 -5.94 13.23 -12.43
N LEU A 108 -7.16 12.89 -12.86
CA LEU A 108 -7.81 13.53 -13.99
C LEU A 108 -8.73 14.63 -13.46
N GLY A 109 -8.39 15.89 -13.77
CA GLY A 109 -9.22 17.06 -13.48
C GLY A 109 -10.50 17.07 -14.32
N GLU A 110 -11.46 17.89 -13.90
CA GLU A 110 -12.75 18.08 -14.62
C GLU A 110 -12.56 18.66 -16.03
N ASP A 111 -11.45 19.37 -16.25
CA ASP A 111 -11.02 19.94 -17.52
C ASP A 111 -10.21 18.96 -18.39
N TRP A 112 -10.23 17.67 -18.06
CA TRP A 112 -9.46 16.60 -18.70
C TRP A 112 -7.94 16.75 -18.61
N HIS A 113 -7.44 17.70 -17.81
CA HIS A 113 -6.01 17.81 -17.57
C HIS A 113 -5.57 16.84 -16.48
N SER A 114 -4.46 16.14 -16.74
CA SER A 114 -3.83 15.27 -15.76
C SER A 114 -2.87 16.08 -14.89
N PHE A 115 -2.91 15.88 -13.58
CA PHE A 115 -1.89 16.37 -12.67
C PHE A 115 -1.44 15.27 -11.72
N TRP A 116 -0.22 15.42 -11.21
CA TRP A 116 0.44 14.43 -10.36
C TRP A 116 0.65 14.99 -8.96
N LYS A 117 0.42 14.16 -7.95
CA LYS A 117 0.74 14.48 -6.56
C LYS A 117 1.67 13.43 -5.99
N VAL A 118 2.75 13.89 -5.38
CA VAL A 118 3.70 13.04 -4.66
C VAL A 118 3.46 13.19 -3.16
N LEU A 119 3.27 12.07 -2.49
CA LEU A 119 3.08 11.97 -1.05
C LEU A 119 4.21 11.11 -0.49
N VAL A 120 4.83 11.58 0.59
CA VAL A 120 5.85 10.83 1.32
C VAL A 120 5.35 10.67 2.75
N TYR A 121 5.15 9.42 3.15
CA TYR A 121 4.79 9.04 4.50
C TYR A 121 6.02 8.52 5.22
N SER A 122 6.40 9.23 6.28
CA SER A 122 7.43 8.82 7.22
C SER A 122 6.77 7.96 8.28
N LEU A 123 7.27 6.73 8.47
CA LEU A 123 6.60 5.80 9.36
C LEU A 123 6.99 6.05 10.82
N LYS A 124 8.16 6.69 11.06
CA LYS A 124 8.75 7.00 12.38
C LYS A 124 8.57 5.85 13.37
N LEU A 125 8.82 4.64 12.90
CA LEU A 125 8.40 3.43 13.60
C LEU A 125 9.23 3.21 14.86
N ASN A 126 8.55 3.11 15.99
CA ASN A 126 8.98 2.29 17.12
C ASN A 126 8.59 0.81 16.83
N PHE A 127 9.17 0.18 15.80
CA PHE A 127 9.01 -1.28 15.62
C PHE A 127 10.08 -1.98 16.47
N GLY A 128 9.68 -2.38 17.68
CA GLY A 128 10.43 -3.27 18.57
C GLY A 128 9.95 -4.71 18.48
#